data_AF-A0A5J9W5R5-F1
#
_entry.id   AF-A0A5J9W5R5-F1
#
_cell.length_a   1.000
_cell.length_b   1.000
_cell.length_c   1.000
_cell.angle_alpha   90.00
_cell.angle_beta   90.00
_cell.angle_gamma   90.00
#
_symmetry.space_group_name_H-M   'P 1'
#
loop_
_entity.id
_entity.type
_entity.pdbx_description
1 polymer ?
#
loop_
_entity_poly.entity_id
_entity_poly.type
_entity_poly.pdbx_seq_one_letter_code
_entity_poly.pdbx_strand_id
1 'polypeptide(L)'
;MSAYKSQPPTPIAVEPSRGGHLFEVANYSQHRELGVGSFLRSATFHVGGCAWCLRFYPSGESFDSENEGYVSVAILLMTQDADVTVLYDLRLINHVTSGARYSAAEASEGKFDTRCVEDFVQVWCVHEFMRKSELEASPYLRDDRLVIECTLRVIKGTRLVSEVMVQPEIVMPPSDLPDHLGCLLKDGMGADVTFDVQGKSFPAHRMLLAARSPVFKAELLGPMKEGRADRIAVHEIQPEVFEALLHFVYTDSLPSMDDGKGGGINLVGDLLVAADRYAMDRLKLVCERILSRSLTVDNVSAVLVLANRHNCTALKDACVEFVNSDRIMDDVTRTQGYAGLKSDHPYVLIELFEKVVKLGKMYRTYRYPAFRDSVVGFYLRISEGLL
;
A
#
# COMPACT_ATOMS: atom_id res chain seq x y z
N MET A 1 37.73 -22.18 -13.99
CA MET A 1 36.45 -21.78 -13.38
C MET A 1 36.61 -21.83 -11.87
N SER A 2 36.99 -20.70 -11.25
CA SER A 2 37.01 -20.58 -9.79
C SER A 2 35.62 -20.17 -9.36
N ALA A 3 34.93 -21.03 -8.60
CA ALA A 3 33.63 -20.72 -8.05
C ALA A 3 33.78 -19.64 -6.97
N TYR A 4 33.24 -18.46 -7.22
CA TYR A 4 33.04 -17.43 -6.20
C TYR A 4 32.10 -18.02 -5.14
N LYS A 5 32.66 -18.45 -4.01
CA LYS A 5 31.88 -18.73 -2.80
C LYS A 5 31.44 -17.38 -2.25
N SER A 6 30.16 -17.04 -2.40
CA SER A 6 29.54 -15.94 -1.67
C SER A 6 29.67 -16.22 -0.17
N GLN A 7 30.45 -15.41 0.53
CA GLN A 7 30.44 -15.41 1.99
C GLN A 7 29.04 -14.98 2.47
N PRO A 8 28.50 -15.61 3.53
CA PRO A 8 27.26 -15.16 4.13
C PRO A 8 27.44 -13.74 4.68
N PRO A 9 26.41 -12.87 4.58
CA PRO A 9 26.51 -11.50 5.06
C PRO A 9 26.80 -11.49 6.56
N THR A 10 27.75 -10.65 6.97
CA THR A 10 28.16 -10.58 8.37
C THR A 10 27.24 -9.58 9.10
N PRO A 11 26.60 -9.97 10.22
CA PRO A 11 25.81 -9.04 11.01
C PRO A 11 26.74 -8.04 11.70
N ILE A 12 26.55 -6.75 11.41
CA ILE A 12 27.20 -5.65 12.11
C ILE A 12 26.22 -5.09 13.13
N ALA A 13 26.68 -4.89 14.35
CA ALA A 13 25.91 -4.20 15.37
C ALA A 13 25.77 -2.71 15.01
N VAL A 14 24.54 -2.20 15.08
CA VAL A 14 24.29 -0.77 14.97
C VAL A 14 24.72 -0.11 16.27
N GLU A 15 25.61 0.89 16.19
CA GLU A 15 26.05 1.63 17.37
C GLU A 15 24.91 2.49 17.97
N PRO A 16 24.75 2.47 19.31
CA PRO A 16 23.82 3.36 19.98
C PRO A 16 24.13 4.81 19.65
N SER A 17 23.16 5.51 19.06
CA SER A 17 23.34 6.87 18.60
C SER A 17 22.04 7.65 18.72
N ARG A 18 22.15 8.97 18.77
CA ARG A 18 21.00 9.88 18.87
C ARG A 18 21.07 10.88 17.72
N GLY A 19 19.94 11.13 17.08
CA GLY A 19 19.81 12.13 16.03
C GLY A 19 18.43 12.76 16.03
N GLY A 20 18.33 13.98 15.51
CA GLY A 20 17.09 14.73 15.39
C GLY A 20 16.81 15.12 13.95
N HIS A 21 15.53 15.24 13.60
CA HIS A 21 15.07 15.74 12.31
C HIS A 21 13.91 16.70 12.50
N LEU A 22 13.96 17.83 11.81
CA LEU A 22 12.87 18.80 11.73
C LEU A 22 12.19 18.65 10.39
N PHE A 23 10.92 18.26 10.42
CA PHE A 23 10.08 18.15 9.25
C PHE A 23 9.14 19.35 9.18
N GLU A 24 9.41 20.23 8.23
CA GLU A 24 8.56 21.36 7.90
C GLU A 24 7.48 20.94 6.90
N VAL A 25 6.23 21.18 7.27
CA VAL A 25 5.07 21.05 6.38
C VAL A 25 4.61 22.47 6.07
N ALA A 26 4.90 22.93 4.84
CA ALA A 26 4.44 24.20 4.32
C ALA A 26 3.11 24.04 3.57
N ASN A 27 2.39 25.14 3.35
CA ASN A 27 1.11 25.19 2.63
C ASN A 27 0.06 24.21 3.19
N TYR A 28 -0.02 24.09 4.52
CA TYR A 28 -0.90 23.12 5.19
C TYR A 28 -2.35 23.17 4.68
N SER A 29 -2.86 24.36 4.38
CA SER A 29 -4.21 24.60 3.85
C SER A 29 -4.50 23.83 2.56
N GLN A 30 -3.51 23.61 1.71
CA GLN A 30 -3.63 22.81 0.48
C GLN A 30 -3.66 21.31 0.75
N HIS A 31 -3.15 20.89 1.90
CA HIS A 31 -2.95 19.49 2.27
C HIS A 31 -3.97 18.99 3.30
N ARG A 32 -4.65 19.90 4.02
CA ARG A 32 -5.60 19.53 5.08
C ARG A 32 -6.80 18.74 4.56
N GLU A 33 -7.14 18.83 3.28
CA GLU A 33 -8.27 18.07 2.68
C GLU A 33 -7.83 16.77 2.00
N LEU A 34 -6.55 16.42 2.10
CA LEU A 34 -6.09 15.11 1.65
C LEU A 34 -6.87 14.00 2.37
N GLY A 35 -7.28 12.98 1.61
CA GLY A 35 -8.02 11.84 2.15
C GLY A 35 -7.19 11.05 3.19
N VAL A 36 -7.88 10.30 4.04
CA VAL A 36 -7.25 9.37 5.01
C VAL A 36 -6.21 8.49 4.30
N GLY A 37 -5.06 8.29 4.93
CA GLY A 37 -3.94 7.52 4.38
C GLY A 37 -3.06 8.25 3.36
N SER A 38 -3.45 9.45 2.92
CA SER A 38 -2.60 10.35 2.12
C SER A 38 -1.62 11.10 3.03
N PHE A 39 -0.38 11.28 2.59
CA PHE A 39 0.66 11.86 3.43
C PHE A 39 1.64 12.78 2.71
N LEU A 40 2.27 13.64 3.49
CA LEU A 40 3.48 14.36 3.14
C LEU A 40 4.69 13.61 3.71
N ARG A 41 5.81 13.58 2.99
CA ARG A 41 7.02 12.86 3.40
C ARG A 41 8.17 13.82 3.64
N SER A 42 8.90 13.63 4.73
CA SER A 42 10.12 14.38 5.02
C SER A 42 11.30 13.96 4.13
N ALA A 43 12.36 14.76 4.13
CA ALA A 43 13.65 14.30 3.65
C ALA A 43 14.16 13.10 4.45
N THR A 44 15.00 12.28 3.84
CA THR A 44 15.67 11.16 4.51
C THR A 44 16.75 11.69 5.44
N PHE A 45 16.82 11.18 6.67
CA PHE A 45 17.85 11.51 7.66
C PHE A 45 18.47 10.24 8.25
N HIS A 46 19.66 10.36 8.81
CA HIS A 46 20.46 9.20 9.22
C HIS A 46 20.70 9.20 10.73
N VAL A 47 20.37 8.09 11.38
CA VAL A 47 20.64 7.84 12.80
C VAL A 47 21.04 6.37 12.95
N GLY A 48 22.16 6.11 13.62
CA GLY A 48 22.69 4.75 13.82
C GLY A 48 23.07 4.03 12.54
N GLY A 49 23.58 4.75 11.54
CA GLY A 49 23.90 4.13 10.24
C GLY A 49 22.68 3.62 9.48
N CYS A 50 21.47 3.94 9.94
CA CYS A 50 20.21 3.65 9.29
C CYS A 50 19.60 4.93 8.74
N ALA A 51 18.94 4.80 7.59
CA ALA A 51 18.20 5.85 6.92
C ALA A 51 16.74 5.81 7.37
N TRP A 52 16.20 6.97 7.71
CA TRP A 52 14.87 7.16 8.25
C TRP A 52 14.12 8.25 7.49
N CYS A 53 12.79 8.22 7.49
CA CYS A 53 11.98 9.37 7.09
C CYS A 53 10.69 9.45 7.91
N LEU A 54 10.06 10.63 7.92
CA LEU A 54 8.76 10.85 8.53
C LEU A 54 7.67 10.93 7.46
N ARG A 55 6.46 10.52 7.84
CA ARG A 55 5.23 10.80 7.11
C ARG A 55 4.26 11.55 8.02
N PHE A 56 3.64 12.59 7.48
CA PHE A 56 2.57 13.33 8.15
C PHE A 56 1.26 13.13 7.38
N TYR A 57 0.21 12.74 8.09
CA TYR A 57 -1.11 12.42 7.56
C TYR A 57 -2.12 13.46 8.07
N PRO A 58 -2.50 14.46 7.26
CA PRO A 58 -3.39 15.56 7.68
C PRO A 58 -4.81 15.14 8.04
N SER A 59 -5.23 13.94 7.61
CA SER A 59 -6.55 13.36 7.88
C SER A 59 -6.46 11.97 8.51
N GLY A 60 -5.33 11.64 9.13
CA GLY A 60 -5.11 10.34 9.75
C GLY A 60 -4.48 9.31 8.79
N GLU A 61 -3.75 8.35 9.36
CA GLU A 61 -3.08 7.29 8.60
C GLU A 61 -4.02 6.12 8.24
N SER A 62 -4.92 5.75 9.16
CA SER A 62 -5.84 4.63 9.02
C SER A 62 -7.30 5.08 9.08
N PHE A 63 -8.18 4.26 8.49
CA PHE A 63 -9.64 4.45 8.53
C PHE A 63 -10.28 3.94 9.83
N ASP A 64 -9.48 3.68 10.86
CA ASP A 64 -9.98 3.22 12.13
C ASP A 64 -10.80 4.34 12.79
N SER A 65 -12.04 4.03 13.17
CA SER A 65 -12.98 4.98 13.75
C SER A 65 -12.49 5.61 15.04
N GLU A 66 -11.59 4.94 15.76
CA GLU A 66 -10.96 5.50 16.97
C GLU A 66 -10.02 6.67 16.65
N ASN A 67 -9.42 6.66 15.46
CA ASN A 67 -8.48 7.67 14.99
C ASN A 67 -9.14 8.77 14.14
N GLU A 68 -10.46 8.75 14.01
CA GLU A 68 -11.21 9.73 13.21
C GLU A 68 -11.02 11.16 13.76
N GLY A 69 -10.66 12.07 12.87
CA GLY A 69 -10.45 13.48 13.22
C GLY A 69 -9.10 13.78 13.88
N TYR A 70 -8.16 12.83 13.91
CA TYR A 70 -6.77 13.07 14.29
C TYR A 70 -5.86 13.27 13.08
N VAL A 71 -4.78 14.03 13.27
CA VAL A 71 -3.61 13.95 12.41
C VAL A 71 -2.71 12.83 12.91
N SER A 72 -1.96 12.20 12.01
CA SER A 72 -1.03 11.13 12.39
C SER A 72 0.39 11.43 11.89
N VAL A 73 1.38 10.94 12.63
CA VAL A 73 2.80 11.01 12.23
C VAL A 73 3.40 9.62 12.31
N ALA A 74 4.09 9.21 11.25
CA ALA A 74 4.77 7.93 11.22
C ALA A 74 6.27 8.06 10.99
N ILE A 75 7.03 7.18 11.63
CA ILE A 75 8.47 7.00 11.48
C ILE A 75 8.72 5.77 10.63
N LEU A 76 9.60 5.88 9.66
CA LEU A 76 9.89 4.81 8.69
C LEU A 76 11.38 4.48 8.69
N LEU A 77 11.70 3.19 8.81
CA LEU A 77 13.03 2.67 8.54
C LEU A 77 13.17 2.37 7.03
N MET A 78 14.09 3.05 6.37
CA MET A 78 14.36 2.91 4.92
C MET A 78 15.51 1.95 4.62
N THR A 79 16.38 1.68 5.60
CA THR A 79 17.49 0.73 5.44
C THR A 79 16.96 -0.69 5.39
N GLN A 80 17.28 -1.43 4.33
CA GLN A 80 16.93 -2.84 4.16
C GLN A 80 17.81 -3.76 5.01
N ASP A 81 17.32 -4.97 5.26
CA ASP A 81 18.02 -6.04 6.00
C ASP A 81 18.55 -5.59 7.39
N ALA A 82 17.80 -4.71 8.03
CA ALA A 82 18.09 -4.13 9.33
C ALA A 82 16.99 -4.45 10.35
N ASP A 83 17.41 -4.84 11.54
CA ASP A 83 16.58 -4.97 12.74
C ASP A 83 17.08 -3.96 13.75
N VAL A 84 16.24 -2.97 14.08
CA VAL A 84 16.59 -1.81 14.87
C VAL A 84 15.48 -1.50 15.86
N THR A 85 15.84 -1.36 17.13
CA THR A 85 14.97 -0.84 18.18
C THR A 85 15.43 0.56 18.56
N VAL A 86 14.50 1.52 18.56
CA VAL A 86 14.75 2.92 18.89
C VAL A 86 13.83 3.39 20.01
N LEU A 87 14.31 4.35 20.81
CA LEU A 87 13.42 5.28 21.52
C LEU A 87 13.21 6.49 20.63
N TYR A 88 11.99 7.00 20.58
CA TYR A 88 11.69 8.21 19.83
C TYR A 88 10.90 9.23 20.65
N ASP A 89 11.13 10.49 20.33
CA ASP A 89 10.31 11.63 20.76
C ASP A 89 9.72 12.26 19.49
N LEU A 90 8.40 12.51 19.48
CA LEU A 90 7.74 13.26 18.42
C LEU A 90 7.03 14.48 19.01
N ARG A 91 7.37 15.65 18.49
CA ARG A 91 6.91 16.94 19.02
C ARG A 91 6.48 17.91 17.92
N LEU A 92 5.53 18.77 18.23
CA LEU A 92 5.27 19.98 17.45
C LEU A 92 6.04 21.15 18.05
N ILE A 93 6.71 21.92 17.20
CA ILE A 93 7.43 23.12 17.61
C ILE A 93 6.69 24.36 17.13
N ASN A 94 6.53 25.34 18.01
CA ASN A 94 6.17 26.67 17.58
C ASN A 94 7.38 27.32 16.87
N HIS A 95 7.29 27.44 15.55
CA HIS A 95 8.39 27.93 14.72
C HIS A 95 8.55 29.46 14.77
N VAL A 96 7.62 30.19 15.41
CA VAL A 96 7.66 31.65 15.59
C VAL A 96 8.23 32.02 16.97
N THR A 97 7.83 31.30 18.02
CA THR A 97 8.36 31.44 19.38
C THR A 97 9.05 30.15 19.80
N SER A 98 10.38 30.15 19.74
CA SER A 98 11.29 29.01 19.93
C SER A 98 11.20 28.24 21.27
N GLY A 99 10.25 28.58 22.15
CA GLY A 99 10.08 27.98 23.48
C GLY A 99 8.88 27.03 23.63
N ALA A 100 7.80 27.17 22.85
CA ALA A 100 6.60 26.34 23.03
C ALA A 100 6.70 25.04 22.22
N ARG A 101 6.52 23.90 22.90
CA ARG A 101 6.54 22.55 22.31
C ARG A 101 5.37 21.74 22.82
N TYR A 102 4.74 20.98 21.93
CA TYR A 102 3.79 19.94 22.30
C TYR A 102 4.43 18.57 22.05
N SER A 103 4.37 17.68 23.04
CA SER A 103 4.88 16.31 22.93
C SER A 103 3.73 15.35 22.74
N ALA A 104 3.68 14.66 21.59
CA ALA A 104 2.72 13.59 21.36
C ALA A 104 3.25 12.23 21.82
N ALA A 105 4.57 12.05 21.72
CA ALA A 105 5.26 10.86 22.20
C ALA A 105 6.60 11.27 22.82
N GLU A 106 6.92 10.68 23.98
CA GLU A 106 8.16 10.92 24.71
C GLU A 106 8.76 9.58 25.16
N ALA A 107 10.03 9.36 24.85
CA ALA A 107 10.78 8.15 25.13
C ALA A 107 10.04 6.85 24.75
N SER A 108 9.25 6.89 23.68
CA SER A 108 8.43 5.76 23.23
C SER A 108 9.28 4.77 22.43
N GLU A 109 9.06 3.48 22.64
CA GLU A 109 9.82 2.43 21.96
C GLU A 109 9.20 2.09 20.60
N GLY A 110 10.03 2.02 19.56
CA GLY A 110 9.67 1.53 18.23
C GLY A 110 10.62 0.43 17.78
N LYS A 111 10.06 -0.67 17.28
CA LYS A 111 10.81 -1.82 16.74
C LYS A 111 10.62 -1.91 15.24
N PHE A 112 11.73 -1.99 14.52
CA PHE A 112 11.76 -2.00 13.07
C PHE A 112 12.59 -3.20 12.58
N ASP A 113 11.98 -4.13 11.85
CA ASP A 113 12.64 -5.28 11.22
C ASP A 113 12.36 -5.34 9.71
N THR A 114 13.27 -4.81 8.93
CA THR A 114 13.20 -4.83 7.46
C THR A 114 13.70 -6.13 6.83
N ARG A 115 14.11 -7.12 7.63
CA ARG A 115 14.44 -8.48 7.17
C ARG A 115 13.17 -9.32 7.00
N CYS A 116 12.10 -8.95 7.70
CA CYS A 116 10.79 -9.58 7.56
C CYS A 116 10.11 -9.09 6.28
N VAL A 117 9.97 -9.99 5.31
CA VAL A 117 9.42 -9.71 3.96
C VAL A 117 7.89 -9.52 3.99
N GLU A 118 7.25 -9.71 5.14
CA GLU A 118 5.78 -9.61 5.27
C GLU A 118 5.29 -8.15 5.21
N ASP A 119 6.10 -7.16 5.60
CA ASP A 119 5.72 -5.75 5.61
C ASP A 119 6.63 -4.89 4.74
N PHE A 120 6.16 -4.56 3.53
CA PHE A 120 6.92 -3.79 2.53
C PHE A 120 7.31 -2.36 2.96
N VAL A 121 6.90 -1.89 4.14
CA VAL A 121 7.45 -0.72 4.84
C VAL A 121 7.16 -0.92 6.33
N GLN A 122 8.19 -1.10 7.17
CA GLN A 122 8.00 -1.08 8.63
C GLN A 122 7.76 0.37 9.06
N VAL A 123 6.48 0.71 9.26
CA VAL A 123 5.98 2.02 9.65
C VAL A 123 5.61 1.96 11.12
N TRP A 124 6.19 2.83 11.94
CA TRP A 124 5.74 3.04 13.31
C TRP A 124 4.92 4.32 13.38
N CYS A 125 3.60 4.19 13.49
CA CYS A 125 2.66 5.31 13.42
C CYS A 125 2.16 5.72 14.81
N VAL A 126 2.17 7.02 15.09
CA VAL A 126 1.41 7.63 16.17
C VAL A 126 0.09 8.11 15.58
N HIS A 127 -0.95 7.28 15.69
CA HIS A 127 -2.24 7.50 15.04
C HIS A 127 -2.97 8.71 15.61
N GLU A 128 -3.02 8.84 16.95
CA GLU A 128 -3.64 9.95 17.67
C GLU A 128 -2.61 11.06 18.00
N PHE A 129 -1.86 11.55 17.00
CA PHE A 129 -0.78 12.52 17.26
C PHE A 129 -1.31 13.85 17.83
N MET A 130 -2.40 14.38 17.26
CA MET A 130 -3.17 15.51 17.80
C MET A 130 -4.53 15.56 17.10
N ARG A 131 -5.59 15.99 17.78
CA ARG A 131 -6.88 16.24 17.09
C ARG A 131 -6.69 17.31 16.02
N LYS A 132 -7.21 17.10 14.83
CA LYS A 132 -7.06 18.02 13.71
C LYS A 132 -7.61 19.41 14.03
N SER A 133 -8.80 19.47 14.64
CA SER A 133 -9.40 20.74 15.09
C SER A 133 -8.55 21.45 16.16
N GLU A 134 -7.88 20.68 17.03
CA GLU A 134 -6.96 21.23 18.03
C GLU A 134 -5.69 21.76 17.36
N LEU A 135 -5.10 21.01 16.43
CA LEU A 135 -3.93 21.44 15.66
C LEU A 135 -4.21 22.75 14.93
N GLU A 136 -5.36 22.84 14.25
CA GLU A 136 -5.76 24.02 13.47
C GLU A 136 -6.02 25.25 14.37
N ALA A 137 -6.47 25.03 15.61
CA ALA A 137 -6.62 26.09 16.61
C ALA A 137 -5.34 26.38 17.41
N SER A 138 -4.31 25.53 17.28
CA SER A 138 -3.10 25.57 18.10
C SER A 138 -2.14 26.68 17.67
N PRO A 139 -1.22 27.11 18.57
CA PRO A 139 -0.14 28.01 18.19
C PRO A 139 0.95 27.33 17.33
N TYR A 140 0.85 26.03 17.04
CA TYR A 140 1.85 25.26 16.29
C TYR A 140 1.63 25.32 14.78
N LEU A 141 0.41 25.61 14.33
CA LEU A 141 0.09 25.95 12.95
C LEU A 141 0.06 27.47 12.80
N ARG A 142 1.09 28.05 12.17
CA ARG A 142 1.21 29.50 11.92
C ARG A 142 1.73 29.72 10.51
N ASP A 143 1.29 30.81 9.87
CA ASP A 143 1.71 31.16 8.51
C ASP A 143 1.57 30.00 7.51
N ASP A 144 0.48 29.24 7.65
CA ASP A 144 0.17 28.03 6.87
C ASP A 144 1.25 26.93 6.92
N ARG A 145 2.00 26.88 8.03
CA ARG A 145 3.13 26.00 8.25
C ARG A 145 3.08 25.36 9.63
N LEU A 146 3.51 24.10 9.70
CA LEU A 146 3.80 23.41 10.95
C LEU A 146 5.16 22.73 10.89
N VAL A 147 5.79 22.53 12.05
CA VAL A 147 7.10 21.88 12.16
C VAL A 147 7.03 20.75 13.16
N ILE A 148 7.33 19.54 12.69
CA ILE A 148 7.38 18.32 13.49
C ILE A 148 8.86 18.02 13.80
N GLU A 149 9.19 17.92 15.07
CA GLU A 149 10.49 17.46 15.54
C GLU A 149 10.42 15.97 15.87
N CYS A 150 11.31 15.20 15.26
CA CYS A 150 11.54 13.81 15.62
C CYS A 150 12.94 13.67 16.20
N THR A 151 13.05 13.11 17.39
CA THR A 151 14.33 12.66 17.95
C THR A 151 14.33 11.15 18.01
N LEU A 152 15.34 10.51 17.42
CA LEU A 152 15.55 9.07 17.51
C LEU A 152 16.78 8.77 18.36
N ARG A 153 16.68 7.74 19.17
CA ARG A 153 17.80 7.14 19.90
C ARG A 153 17.82 5.64 19.63
N VAL A 154 18.83 5.18 18.90
CA VAL A 154 19.01 3.74 18.66
C VAL A 154 19.48 3.07 19.94
N ILE A 155 18.73 2.07 20.40
CA ILE A 155 19.03 1.29 21.61
C ILE A 155 19.86 0.06 21.23
N LYS A 156 19.44 -0.62 20.16
CA LYS A 156 20.04 -1.85 19.66
C LYS A 156 19.69 -1.99 18.18
N GLY A 157 20.62 -2.49 17.37
CA GLY A 157 20.28 -2.97 16.05
C GLY A 157 21.33 -3.89 15.45
N THR A 158 20.93 -4.64 14.43
CA THR A 158 21.81 -5.47 13.61
C THR A 158 21.51 -5.21 12.15
N ARG A 159 22.56 -4.98 11.35
CA ARG A 159 22.46 -4.86 9.90
C ARG A 159 23.31 -5.94 9.23
N LEU A 160 22.76 -6.61 8.22
CA LEU A 160 23.57 -7.46 7.35
C LEU A 160 24.35 -6.58 6.38
N VAL A 161 25.67 -6.67 6.40
CA VAL A 161 26.52 -5.92 5.48
C VAL A 161 27.24 -6.91 4.58
N SER A 162 26.93 -6.90 3.28
CA SER A 162 27.90 -7.34 2.28
C SER A 162 29.00 -6.29 2.25
N GLU A 163 30.25 -6.69 2.44
CA GLU A 163 31.41 -5.79 2.45
C GLU A 163 31.42 -4.89 1.21
N VAL A 164 30.98 -3.64 1.36
CA VAL A 164 31.22 -2.59 0.38
C VAL A 164 32.13 -1.58 1.07
N MET A 165 33.39 -1.61 0.66
CA MET A 165 34.39 -0.60 0.99
C MET A 165 33.83 0.79 0.65
N VAL A 166 33.85 1.72 1.59
CA VAL A 166 33.40 3.11 1.39
C VAL A 166 34.30 3.77 0.34
N GLN A 167 33.78 3.88 -0.88
CA GLN A 167 34.34 4.70 -1.96
C GLN A 167 33.56 6.03 -2.02
N PRO A 168 34.15 7.11 -2.58
CA PRO A 168 33.47 8.40 -2.74
C PRO A 168 32.07 8.21 -3.33
N GLU A 169 31.07 8.87 -2.74
CA GLU A 169 29.66 8.69 -3.07
C GLU A 169 29.38 9.18 -4.50
N ILE A 170 29.45 8.24 -5.44
CA ILE A 170 28.99 8.44 -6.82
C ILE A 170 27.47 8.50 -6.73
N VAL A 171 26.92 9.70 -6.78
CA VAL A 171 25.46 9.90 -6.86
C VAL A 171 24.98 9.33 -8.19
N MET A 172 24.36 8.15 -8.13
CA MET A 172 23.77 7.50 -9.29
C MET A 172 22.40 8.14 -9.58
N PRO A 173 22.16 8.66 -10.80
CA PRO A 173 20.83 9.14 -11.17
C PRO A 173 19.81 7.98 -11.12
N PRO A 174 18.51 8.27 -10.92
CA PRO A 174 17.47 7.25 -11.01
C PRO A 174 17.47 6.60 -12.40
N SER A 175 16.99 5.35 -12.49
CA SER A 175 16.88 4.67 -13.77
C SER A 175 15.85 5.38 -14.66
N ASP A 176 16.24 5.68 -15.89
CA ASP A 176 15.42 6.26 -16.96
C ASP A 176 14.87 5.18 -17.92
N LEU A 177 15.17 3.90 -17.68
CA LEU A 177 14.72 2.79 -18.52
C LEU A 177 13.19 2.70 -18.62
N PRO A 178 12.41 2.82 -17.53
CA PRO A 178 10.95 2.81 -17.63
C PRO A 178 10.41 3.93 -18.52
N ASP A 179 11.01 5.12 -18.47
CA ASP A 179 10.61 6.26 -19.29
C ASP A 179 10.92 6.01 -20.77
N HIS A 180 12.13 5.51 -21.07
CA HIS A 180 12.53 5.13 -22.41
C HIS A 180 11.61 4.05 -23.02
N LEU A 181 11.26 3.02 -22.25
CA LEU A 181 10.29 2.01 -22.70
C LEU A 181 8.88 2.60 -22.84
N GLY A 182 8.46 3.46 -21.91
CA GLY A 182 7.19 4.18 -22.00
C GLY A 182 7.06 5.01 -23.28
N CYS A 183 8.14 5.67 -23.71
CA CYS A 183 8.20 6.39 -24.98
C CYS A 183 8.02 5.45 -26.19
N LEU A 184 8.62 4.25 -26.19
CA LEU A 184 8.39 3.27 -27.27
C LEU A 184 6.91 2.89 -27.43
N LEU A 185 6.19 2.74 -26.31
CA LEU A 185 4.75 2.48 -26.35
C LEU A 185 3.98 3.69 -26.91
N LYS A 186 4.29 4.91 -26.46
CA LYS A 186 3.62 6.14 -26.89
C LYS A 186 3.85 6.47 -28.36
N ASP A 187 5.09 6.35 -28.82
CA ASP A 187 5.50 6.70 -30.18
C ASP A 187 5.16 5.60 -31.19
N GLY A 188 4.94 4.36 -30.70
CA GLY A 188 4.69 3.18 -31.54
C GLY A 188 5.89 2.77 -32.40
N MET A 189 7.07 3.32 -32.14
CA MET A 189 8.27 3.08 -32.94
C MET A 189 8.73 1.63 -32.80
N GLY A 190 8.69 0.87 -33.90
CA GLY A 190 9.11 -0.53 -33.92
C GLY A 190 8.03 -1.52 -33.48
N ALA A 191 6.78 -1.08 -33.32
CA ALA A 191 5.67 -1.96 -32.99
C ALA A 191 5.48 -3.04 -34.07
N ASP A 192 5.41 -4.29 -33.63
CA ASP A 192 5.31 -5.50 -34.48
C ASP A 192 4.02 -6.30 -34.21
N VAL A 193 3.09 -5.72 -33.45
CA VAL A 193 1.73 -6.21 -33.22
C VAL A 193 0.80 -5.05 -32.90
N THR A 194 -0.47 -5.16 -33.27
CA THR A 194 -1.54 -4.23 -32.91
C THR A 194 -2.69 -4.98 -32.25
N PHE A 195 -3.13 -4.52 -31.09
CA PHE A 195 -4.35 -5.03 -30.46
C PHE A 195 -5.54 -4.14 -30.82
N ASP A 196 -6.65 -4.75 -31.21
CA ASP A 196 -7.94 -4.08 -31.40
C ASP A 196 -8.80 -4.36 -30.17
N VAL A 197 -9.00 -3.34 -29.33
CA VAL A 197 -9.79 -3.43 -28.11
C VAL A 197 -11.01 -2.56 -28.27
N GLN A 198 -12.15 -3.20 -28.51
CA GLN A 198 -13.45 -2.54 -28.75
C GLN A 198 -13.38 -1.40 -29.80
N GLY A 199 -12.60 -1.59 -30.87
CA GLY A 199 -12.44 -0.62 -31.96
C GLY A 199 -11.33 0.41 -31.74
N LYS A 200 -10.68 0.44 -30.57
CA LYS A 200 -9.46 1.23 -30.32
C LYS A 200 -8.23 0.36 -30.63
N SER A 201 -7.33 0.88 -31.47
CA SER A 201 -6.09 0.20 -31.85
C SER A 201 -4.94 0.55 -30.91
N PHE A 202 -4.21 -0.46 -30.46
CA PHE A 202 -3.06 -0.36 -29.55
C PHE A 202 -1.83 -1.03 -30.18
N PRO A 203 -0.94 -0.28 -30.84
CA PRO A 203 0.34 -0.81 -31.31
C PRO A 203 1.24 -1.17 -30.13
N ALA A 204 1.95 -2.30 -30.21
CA ALA A 204 2.82 -2.80 -29.15
C ALA A 204 3.95 -3.70 -29.67
N HIS A 205 4.79 -4.19 -28.75
CA HIS A 205 5.99 -4.97 -29.03
C HIS A 205 5.88 -6.39 -28.47
N ARG A 206 5.92 -7.41 -29.33
CA ARG A 206 5.71 -8.82 -28.96
C ARG A 206 6.71 -9.33 -27.94
N MET A 207 7.99 -9.01 -28.12
CA MET A 207 9.06 -9.45 -27.21
C MET A 207 8.86 -8.91 -25.80
N LEU A 208 8.47 -7.64 -25.67
CA LEU A 208 8.28 -7.03 -24.38
C LEU A 208 7.06 -7.62 -23.66
N LEU A 209 5.93 -7.77 -24.39
CA LEU A 209 4.73 -8.42 -23.85
C LEU A 209 5.01 -9.86 -23.41
N ALA A 210 5.70 -10.64 -24.24
CA ALA A 210 6.08 -12.01 -23.93
C ALA A 210 7.07 -12.14 -22.76
N ALA A 211 7.92 -11.14 -22.54
CA ALA A 211 8.83 -11.12 -21.39
C ALA A 211 8.08 -10.84 -20.08
N ARG A 212 6.95 -10.13 -20.14
CA ARG A 212 6.22 -9.62 -18.97
C ARG A 212 4.97 -10.41 -18.63
N SER A 213 4.48 -11.26 -19.54
CA SER A 213 3.33 -12.12 -19.34
C SER A 213 3.53 -13.48 -20.02
N PRO A 214 3.40 -14.60 -19.29
CA PRO A 214 3.48 -15.92 -19.89
C PRO A 214 2.29 -16.20 -20.84
N VAL A 215 1.15 -15.55 -20.62
CA VAL A 215 -0.03 -15.65 -21.50
C VAL A 215 0.26 -14.95 -22.83
N PHE A 216 0.77 -13.71 -22.81
CA PHE A 216 1.22 -13.06 -24.04
C PHE A 216 2.37 -13.83 -24.71
N LYS A 217 3.27 -14.45 -23.94
CA LYS A 217 4.33 -15.29 -24.51
C LYS A 217 3.75 -16.46 -25.30
N ALA A 218 2.78 -17.17 -24.73
CA ALA A 218 2.11 -18.28 -25.41
C ALA A 218 1.31 -17.78 -26.63
N GLU A 219 0.57 -16.68 -26.49
CA GLU A 219 -0.27 -16.13 -27.55
C GLU A 219 0.52 -15.52 -28.71
N LEU A 220 1.67 -14.89 -28.43
CA LEU A 220 2.46 -14.16 -29.43
C LEU A 220 3.60 -15.01 -30.00
N LEU A 221 4.18 -15.92 -29.23
CA LEU A 221 5.36 -16.69 -29.64
C LEU A 221 5.14 -18.21 -29.64
N GLY A 222 3.95 -18.68 -29.26
CA GLY A 222 3.63 -20.09 -29.23
C GLY A 222 3.46 -20.73 -30.62
N PRO A 223 3.54 -22.08 -30.70
CA PRO A 223 3.51 -22.84 -31.95
C PRO A 223 2.15 -22.86 -32.66
N MET A 224 1.07 -22.39 -32.03
CA MET A 224 -0.30 -22.43 -32.56
C MET A 224 -0.66 -21.28 -33.53
N LYS A 225 0.29 -20.43 -33.94
CA LYS A 225 0.03 -19.38 -34.95
C LYS A 225 0.37 -19.86 -36.36
N GLU A 226 -0.53 -20.65 -36.93
CA GLU A 226 -0.69 -20.71 -38.39
C GLU A 226 -1.19 -19.33 -38.86
N GLY A 227 -0.29 -18.50 -39.38
CA GLY A 227 -0.61 -17.14 -39.81
C GLY A 227 -0.24 -16.10 -38.75
N ARG A 228 0.83 -15.36 -39.02
CA ARG A 228 1.33 -14.26 -38.20
C ARG A 228 0.36 -13.08 -38.32
N ALA A 229 -0.77 -13.13 -37.61
CA ALA A 229 -1.71 -12.02 -37.58
C ALA A 229 -1.06 -10.83 -36.85
N ASP A 230 -0.86 -9.73 -37.58
CA ASP A 230 -0.34 -8.48 -37.04
C ASP A 230 -1.39 -7.73 -36.19
N ARG A 231 -2.66 -8.16 -36.29
CA ARG A 231 -3.80 -7.63 -35.53
C ARG A 231 -4.46 -8.69 -34.66
N ILE A 232 -4.66 -8.40 -33.38
CA ILE A 232 -5.25 -9.30 -32.37
C ILE A 232 -6.44 -8.60 -31.73
N ALA A 233 -7.62 -9.21 -31.77
CA ALA A 233 -8.81 -8.64 -31.14
C ALA A 233 -8.89 -9.03 -29.65
N VAL A 234 -9.20 -8.07 -28.79
CA VAL A 234 -9.44 -8.26 -27.36
C VAL A 234 -10.84 -7.74 -27.03
N HIS A 235 -11.75 -8.66 -26.68
CA HIS A 235 -13.17 -8.34 -26.53
C HIS A 235 -13.63 -8.10 -25.08
N GLU A 236 -12.96 -8.73 -24.10
CA GLU A 236 -13.47 -8.76 -22.71
C GLU A 236 -12.75 -7.76 -21.79
N ILE A 237 -12.00 -6.80 -22.35
CA ILE A 237 -11.27 -5.78 -21.59
C ILE A 237 -11.68 -4.41 -22.12
N GLN A 238 -11.92 -3.47 -21.21
CA GLN A 238 -12.19 -2.09 -21.57
C GLN A 238 -10.91 -1.41 -22.09
N PRO A 239 -11.01 -0.52 -23.08
CA PRO A 239 -9.82 0.14 -23.66
C PRO A 239 -8.93 0.82 -22.62
N GLU A 240 -9.52 1.44 -21.59
CA GLU A 240 -8.80 2.13 -20.51
C GLU A 240 -8.02 1.15 -19.61
N VAL A 241 -8.62 -0.01 -19.34
CA VAL A 241 -7.97 -1.09 -18.57
C VAL A 241 -6.81 -1.68 -19.36
N PHE A 242 -7.01 -1.89 -20.66
CA PHE A 242 -5.95 -2.41 -21.54
C PHE A 242 -4.80 -1.42 -21.68
N GLU A 243 -5.11 -0.12 -21.76
CA GLU A 243 -4.12 0.95 -21.77
C GLU A 243 -3.28 0.96 -20.48
N ALA A 244 -3.92 0.88 -19.31
CA ALA A 244 -3.23 0.78 -18.02
C ALA A 244 -2.37 -0.49 -17.91
N LEU A 245 -2.87 -1.62 -18.44
CA LEU A 245 -2.12 -2.88 -18.49
C LEU A 245 -0.87 -2.75 -19.37
N LEU A 246 -0.99 -2.17 -20.57
CA LEU A 246 0.15 -1.91 -21.44
C LEU A 246 1.13 -0.93 -20.79
N HIS A 247 0.64 0.16 -20.18
CA HIS A 247 1.50 1.08 -19.45
C HIS A 247 2.35 0.36 -18.39
N PHE A 248 1.74 -0.56 -17.64
CA PHE A 248 2.45 -1.36 -16.65
C PHE A 248 3.45 -2.36 -17.25
N VAL A 249 3.15 -2.95 -18.41
CA VAL A 249 4.09 -3.83 -19.12
C VAL A 249 5.42 -3.10 -19.40
N TYR A 250 5.35 -1.85 -19.85
CA TYR A 250 6.52 -1.07 -20.29
C TYR A 250 7.22 -0.33 -19.15
N THR A 251 6.45 0.25 -18.23
CA THR A 251 6.97 1.17 -17.21
C THR A 251 6.98 0.58 -15.82
N ASP A 252 6.32 -0.57 -15.62
CA ASP A 252 6.23 -1.24 -14.32
C ASP A 252 5.55 -0.38 -13.24
N SER A 253 4.74 0.59 -13.70
CA SER A 253 3.98 1.56 -12.92
C SER A 253 2.57 1.74 -13.50
N LEU A 254 1.63 2.21 -12.66
CA LEU A 254 0.29 2.56 -13.11
C LEU A 254 0.25 4.02 -13.60
N PRO A 255 -0.62 4.35 -14.57
CA PRO A 255 -0.87 5.74 -14.94
C PRO A 255 -1.44 6.50 -13.75
N SER A 256 -1.31 7.83 -13.76
CA SER A 256 -1.97 8.69 -12.76
C SER A 256 -3.48 8.47 -12.84
N MET A 257 -4.11 8.12 -11.72
CA MET A 257 -5.55 7.82 -11.63
C MET A 257 -6.37 9.02 -11.11
N ASP A 258 -5.81 10.23 -11.20
CA ASP A 258 -6.29 11.47 -10.54
C ASP A 258 -7.32 12.27 -11.38
N ASP A 259 -8.09 11.59 -12.22
CA ASP A 259 -8.93 12.23 -13.25
C ASP A 259 -10.21 12.92 -12.69
N GLY A 260 -10.40 12.98 -11.37
CA GLY A 260 -11.59 13.58 -10.75
C GLY A 260 -12.92 12.90 -11.09
N LYS A 261 -12.90 11.78 -11.82
CA LYS A 261 -14.05 10.91 -12.06
C LYS A 261 -13.93 9.75 -11.08
N GLY A 262 -14.88 9.58 -10.17
CA GLY A 262 -14.91 8.52 -9.14
C GLY A 262 -14.95 7.06 -9.65
N GLY A 263 -14.34 6.76 -10.80
CA GLY A 263 -14.21 5.44 -11.42
C GLY A 263 -12.85 4.76 -11.22
N GLY A 264 -11.91 5.38 -10.49
CA GLY A 264 -10.57 4.81 -10.27
C GLY A 264 -10.58 3.42 -9.61
N ILE A 265 -11.50 3.18 -8.66
CA ILE A 265 -11.65 1.87 -8.00
C ILE A 265 -12.17 0.79 -8.96
N ASN A 266 -13.16 1.12 -9.79
CA ASN A 266 -13.69 0.18 -10.78
C ASN A 266 -12.62 -0.17 -11.81
N LEU A 267 -11.87 0.83 -12.27
CA LEU A 267 -10.73 0.62 -13.17
C LEU A 267 -9.67 -0.29 -12.55
N VAL A 268 -9.30 -0.10 -11.27
CA VAL A 268 -8.33 -0.96 -10.57
C VAL A 268 -8.88 -2.38 -10.37
N GLY A 269 -10.18 -2.53 -10.10
CA GLY A 269 -10.85 -3.81 -10.04
C GLY A 269 -10.77 -4.56 -11.37
N ASP A 270 -11.14 -3.91 -12.47
CA ASP A 270 -11.05 -4.49 -13.81
C ASP A 270 -9.60 -4.76 -14.22
N LEU A 271 -8.65 -3.92 -13.80
CA LEU A 271 -7.23 -4.14 -14.01
C LEU A 271 -6.70 -5.34 -13.23
N LEU A 272 -7.22 -5.62 -12.03
CA LEU A 272 -6.93 -6.86 -11.30
C LEU A 272 -7.40 -8.08 -12.10
N VAL A 273 -8.60 -8.04 -12.66
CA VAL A 273 -9.12 -9.12 -13.53
C VAL A 273 -8.22 -9.32 -14.74
N ALA A 274 -7.80 -8.23 -15.39
CA ALA A 274 -6.90 -8.29 -16.53
C ALA A 274 -5.51 -8.82 -16.16
N ALA A 275 -4.97 -8.39 -15.01
CA ALA A 275 -3.68 -8.86 -14.50
C ALA A 275 -3.69 -10.36 -14.21
N ASP A 276 -4.76 -10.87 -13.61
CA ASP A 276 -4.96 -12.30 -13.36
C ASP A 276 -5.07 -13.08 -14.69
N ARG A 277 -5.86 -12.58 -15.64
CA ARG A 277 -6.01 -13.19 -16.98
C ARG A 277 -4.67 -13.33 -17.71
N TYR A 278 -3.83 -12.30 -17.65
CA TYR A 278 -2.52 -12.31 -18.32
C TYR A 278 -1.40 -12.84 -17.42
N ALA A 279 -1.73 -13.41 -16.26
CA ALA A 279 -0.78 -13.95 -15.27
C ALA A 279 0.36 -12.97 -14.94
N MET A 280 -0.01 -11.74 -14.61
CA MET A 280 0.90 -10.66 -14.22
C MET A 280 0.83 -10.45 -12.69
N ASP A 281 1.44 -11.36 -11.93
CA ASP A 281 1.31 -11.45 -10.46
C ASP A 281 1.64 -10.14 -9.73
N ARG A 282 2.69 -9.44 -10.16
CA ARG A 282 3.07 -8.17 -9.53
C ARG A 282 2.00 -7.08 -9.73
N LEU A 283 1.43 -6.99 -10.94
CA LEU A 283 0.35 -6.03 -11.21
C LEU A 283 -0.88 -6.38 -10.37
N LYS A 284 -1.22 -7.67 -10.28
CA LYS A 284 -2.31 -8.17 -9.44
C LYS A 284 -2.13 -7.74 -7.98
N LEU A 285 -0.94 -7.93 -7.40
CA LEU A 285 -0.63 -7.49 -6.03
C LEU A 285 -0.69 -5.96 -5.86
N VAL A 286 -0.30 -5.18 -6.88
CA VAL A 286 -0.45 -3.71 -6.86
C VAL A 286 -1.93 -3.34 -6.80
N CYS A 287 -2.78 -3.98 -7.60
CA CYS A 287 -4.22 -3.75 -7.55
C CYS A 287 -4.82 -4.16 -6.20
N GLU A 288 -4.43 -5.32 -5.65
CA GLU A 288 -4.86 -5.78 -4.32
C GLU A 288 -4.55 -4.73 -3.25
N ARG A 289 -3.34 -4.15 -3.27
CA ARG A 289 -2.93 -3.12 -2.31
C ARG A 289 -3.72 -1.82 -2.43
N ILE A 290 -4.08 -1.42 -3.64
CA ILE A 290 -4.87 -0.21 -3.85
C ILE A 290 -6.31 -0.45 -3.36
N LEU A 291 -6.90 -1.58 -3.72
CA LEU A 291 -8.27 -1.94 -3.33
C LEU A 291 -8.40 -2.10 -1.82
N SER A 292 -7.43 -2.71 -1.15
CA SER A 292 -7.45 -2.87 0.31
C SER A 292 -7.42 -1.54 1.06
N ARG A 293 -6.73 -0.53 0.52
CA ARG A 293 -6.66 0.82 1.08
C ARG A 293 -7.87 1.69 0.78
N SER A 294 -8.73 1.25 -0.14
CA SER A 294 -9.91 1.98 -0.57
C SER A 294 -11.22 1.31 -0.14
N LEU A 295 -11.17 0.41 0.84
CA LEU A 295 -12.35 -0.28 1.35
C LEU A 295 -13.30 0.72 2.02
N THR A 296 -14.58 0.60 1.68
CA THR A 296 -15.68 1.37 2.25
C THR A 296 -16.86 0.44 2.51
N VAL A 297 -17.80 0.88 3.35
CA VAL A 297 -19.05 0.14 3.61
C VAL A 297 -19.76 -0.24 2.29
N ASP A 298 -19.79 0.69 1.33
CA ASP A 298 -20.50 0.50 0.07
C ASP A 298 -19.80 -0.47 -0.89
N ASN A 299 -18.46 -0.54 -0.87
CA ASN A 299 -17.71 -1.32 -1.87
C ASN A 299 -17.18 -2.66 -1.34
N VAL A 300 -17.11 -2.88 -0.02
CA VAL A 300 -16.42 -4.06 0.55
C VAL A 300 -17.01 -5.38 0.07
N SER A 301 -18.33 -5.44 -0.17
CA SER A 301 -18.99 -6.65 -0.70
C SER A 301 -18.54 -6.96 -2.13
N ALA A 302 -18.45 -5.95 -2.99
CA ALA A 302 -17.98 -6.10 -4.37
C ALA A 302 -16.49 -6.49 -4.41
N VAL A 303 -15.66 -5.83 -3.59
CA VAL A 303 -14.22 -6.13 -3.48
C VAL A 303 -13.98 -7.53 -2.93
N LEU A 304 -14.79 -7.99 -1.97
CA LEU A 304 -14.71 -9.35 -1.43
C LEU A 304 -15.05 -10.41 -2.49
N VAL A 305 -16.09 -10.19 -3.30
CA VAL A 305 -16.44 -11.09 -4.42
C VAL A 305 -15.29 -11.14 -5.43
N LEU A 306 -14.73 -9.98 -5.79
CA LEU A 306 -13.60 -9.87 -6.71
C LEU A 306 -12.37 -10.62 -6.17
N ALA A 307 -12.01 -10.38 -4.91
CA ALA A 307 -10.88 -11.00 -4.25
C ALA A 307 -11.03 -12.53 -4.21
N ASN A 308 -12.24 -13.01 -3.92
CA ASN A 308 -12.50 -14.44 -3.90
C ASN A 308 -12.43 -15.07 -5.31
N ARG A 309 -13.05 -14.43 -6.30
CA ARG A 309 -13.08 -14.92 -7.69
C ARG A 309 -11.67 -15.07 -8.28
N HIS A 310 -10.77 -14.16 -7.93
CA HIS A 310 -9.40 -14.13 -8.44
C HIS A 310 -8.38 -14.66 -7.43
N ASN A 311 -8.79 -15.41 -6.39
CA ASN A 311 -7.89 -16.01 -5.39
C ASN A 311 -6.88 -15.01 -4.77
N CYS A 312 -7.32 -13.78 -4.51
CA CYS A 312 -6.54 -12.72 -3.87
C CYS A 312 -6.66 -12.86 -2.36
N THR A 313 -5.78 -13.68 -1.75
CA THR A 313 -5.90 -14.02 -0.32
C THR A 313 -5.66 -12.82 0.57
N ALA A 314 -4.65 -11.99 0.27
CA ALA A 314 -4.32 -10.80 1.05
C ALA A 314 -5.44 -9.75 1.01
N LEU A 315 -5.99 -9.48 -0.19
CA LEU A 315 -7.16 -8.60 -0.31
C LEU A 315 -8.38 -9.16 0.41
N LYS A 316 -8.61 -10.48 0.35
CA LYS A 316 -9.70 -11.12 1.09
C LYS A 316 -9.54 -10.96 2.60
N ASP A 317 -8.33 -11.12 3.13
CA ASP A 317 -8.03 -10.90 4.55
C ASP A 317 -8.29 -9.45 4.96
N ALA A 318 -7.87 -8.48 4.15
CA ALA A 318 -8.16 -7.06 4.39
C ALA A 318 -9.68 -6.78 4.41
N CYS A 319 -10.47 -7.38 3.51
CA CYS A 319 -11.93 -7.26 3.54
C CYS A 319 -12.53 -7.87 4.81
N VAL A 320 -12.02 -9.01 5.27
CA VAL A 320 -12.48 -9.68 6.50
C VAL A 320 -12.17 -8.81 7.72
N GLU A 321 -10.97 -8.25 7.79
CA GLU A 321 -10.56 -7.34 8.87
C GLU A 321 -11.42 -6.08 8.89
N PHE A 322 -11.64 -5.46 7.73
CA PHE A 322 -12.51 -4.28 7.60
C PHE A 322 -13.94 -4.53 8.09
N VAL A 323 -14.53 -5.68 7.74
CA VAL A 323 -15.89 -6.05 8.18
C VAL A 323 -15.94 -6.37 9.69
N ASN A 324 -14.84 -6.84 10.27
CA ASN A 324 -14.76 -7.20 11.69
C ASN A 324 -14.53 -6.01 12.63
N SER A 325 -14.26 -4.81 12.11
CA SER A 325 -14.18 -3.59 12.93
C SER A 325 -15.54 -3.24 13.54
N ASP A 326 -15.54 -2.75 14.78
CA ASP A 326 -16.78 -2.46 15.52
C ASP A 326 -17.68 -1.47 14.74
N ARG A 327 -18.98 -1.80 14.63
CA ARG A 327 -20.05 -1.07 13.92
C ARG A 327 -20.07 -1.14 12.39
N ILE A 328 -18.98 -1.49 11.71
CA ILE A 328 -18.94 -1.53 10.23
C ILE A 328 -19.88 -2.60 9.66
N MET A 329 -19.97 -3.77 10.29
CA MET A 329 -20.84 -4.85 9.80
C MET A 329 -22.32 -4.46 9.77
N ASP A 330 -22.80 -3.68 10.75
CA ASP A 330 -24.21 -3.24 10.76
C ASP A 330 -24.52 -2.39 9.53
N ASP A 331 -23.61 -1.49 9.17
CA ASP A 331 -23.78 -0.63 8.00
C ASP A 331 -23.64 -1.45 6.71
N VAL A 332 -22.69 -2.40 6.64
CA VAL A 332 -22.51 -3.29 5.48
C VAL A 332 -23.75 -4.12 5.21
N THR A 333 -24.40 -4.69 6.23
CA THR A 333 -25.62 -5.49 6.05
C THR A 333 -26.79 -4.70 5.46
N ARG A 334 -26.78 -3.37 5.58
CA ARG A 334 -27.81 -2.47 5.03
C ARG A 334 -27.54 -2.07 3.58
N THR A 335 -26.38 -2.42 3.02
CA THR A 335 -26.02 -2.07 1.64
C THR A 335 -26.68 -3.00 0.61
N GLN A 336 -26.90 -2.47 -0.60
CA GLN A 336 -27.32 -3.30 -1.74
C GLN A 336 -26.23 -4.30 -2.13
N GLY A 337 -24.95 -3.96 -1.94
CA GLY A 337 -23.83 -4.86 -2.20
C GLY A 337 -23.89 -6.13 -1.36
N TYR A 338 -24.25 -6.02 -0.08
CA TYR A 338 -24.44 -7.18 0.79
C TYR A 338 -25.67 -8.02 0.42
N ALA A 339 -26.77 -7.38 0.04
CA ALA A 339 -27.96 -8.08 -0.46
C ALA A 339 -27.65 -8.90 -1.72
N GLY A 340 -26.88 -8.33 -2.67
CA GLY A 340 -26.38 -9.03 -3.85
C GLY A 340 -25.44 -10.17 -3.49
N LEU A 341 -24.53 -9.96 -2.52
CA LEU A 341 -23.64 -11.01 -2.00
C LEU A 341 -24.42 -12.20 -1.42
N LYS A 342 -25.51 -11.96 -0.68
CA LYS A 342 -26.40 -13.02 -0.12
C LYS A 342 -27.10 -13.82 -1.22
N SER A 343 -27.56 -13.14 -2.28
CA SER A 343 -28.28 -13.77 -3.39
C SER A 343 -27.34 -14.54 -4.32
N ASP A 344 -26.28 -13.89 -4.79
CA ASP A 344 -25.53 -14.33 -5.97
C ASP A 344 -24.26 -15.11 -5.59
N HIS A 345 -23.73 -14.90 -4.39
CA HIS A 345 -22.46 -15.48 -3.93
C HIS A 345 -22.49 -15.97 -2.46
N PRO A 346 -23.48 -16.79 -2.03
CA PRO A 346 -23.64 -17.19 -0.63
C PRO A 346 -22.46 -17.98 -0.05
N TYR A 347 -21.69 -18.67 -0.89
CA TYR A 347 -20.48 -19.41 -0.47
C TYR A 347 -19.37 -18.48 0.04
N VAL A 348 -19.28 -17.25 -0.49
CA VAL A 348 -18.30 -16.25 -0.03
C VAL A 348 -18.61 -15.81 1.41
N LEU A 349 -19.90 -15.71 1.76
CA LEU A 349 -20.34 -15.42 3.13
C LEU A 349 -20.02 -16.57 4.09
N ILE A 350 -20.19 -17.82 3.64
CA ILE A 350 -19.84 -18.99 4.45
C ILE A 350 -18.34 -19.01 4.74
N GLU A 351 -17.51 -18.72 3.73
CA GLU A 351 -16.07 -18.67 3.92
C GLU A 351 -15.63 -17.51 4.83
N LEU A 352 -16.24 -16.34 4.68
CA LEU A 352 -16.07 -15.20 5.59
C LEU A 352 -16.40 -15.62 7.03
N PHE A 353 -17.56 -16.26 7.23
CA PHE A 353 -17.99 -16.77 8.54
C PHE A 353 -16.99 -17.77 9.13
N GLU A 354 -16.51 -18.74 8.35
CA GLU A 354 -15.51 -19.69 8.81
C GLU A 354 -14.19 -19.02 9.22
N LYS A 355 -13.72 -18.03 8.46
CA LYS A 355 -12.53 -17.26 8.81
C LYS A 355 -12.72 -16.47 10.09
N VAL A 356 -13.84 -15.80 10.26
CA VAL A 356 -14.15 -15.02 11.48
C VAL A 356 -14.23 -15.93 12.70
N VAL A 357 -14.85 -17.11 12.57
CA VAL A 357 -14.89 -18.11 13.65
C VAL A 357 -13.49 -18.63 14.00
N LYS A 358 -12.61 -18.84 13.00
CA LYS A 358 -11.21 -19.24 13.24
C LYS A 358 -10.41 -18.13 13.95
N LEU A 359 -10.58 -16.88 13.53
CA LEU A 359 -9.98 -15.71 14.19
C LEU A 359 -10.46 -15.60 15.65
N GLY A 360 -11.77 -15.69 15.89
CA GLY A 360 -12.33 -15.69 17.25
C GLY A 360 -11.85 -16.85 18.13
N LYS A 361 -11.55 -18.03 17.55
CA LYS A 361 -10.92 -19.16 18.28
C LYS A 361 -9.44 -18.90 18.61
N MET A 362 -8.68 -18.24 17.73
CA MET A 362 -7.31 -17.83 18.03
C MET A 362 -7.26 -16.84 19.20
N TYR A 363 -8.11 -15.82 19.19
CA TYR A 363 -8.19 -14.83 20.26
C TYR A 363 -8.72 -15.40 21.59
N ARG A 364 -9.54 -16.46 21.57
CA ARG A 364 -9.93 -17.20 22.81
C ARG A 364 -8.74 -17.86 23.52
N THR A 365 -7.67 -18.17 22.80
CA THR A 365 -6.47 -18.81 23.38
C THR A 365 -5.54 -17.77 24.04
N TYR A 366 -5.70 -16.48 23.69
CA TYR A 366 -4.97 -15.34 24.26
C TYR A 366 -5.93 -14.40 25.02
N ARG A 367 -6.07 -14.63 26.33
CA ARG A 367 -6.80 -13.83 27.35
C ARG A 367 -7.16 -12.37 26.95
N TYR A 368 -8.34 -12.15 26.36
CA TYR A 368 -9.01 -10.83 26.37
C TYR A 368 -10.54 -10.98 26.48
N PRO A 369 -11.20 -10.40 27.51
CA PRO A 369 -12.65 -10.52 27.70
C PRO A 369 -13.51 -9.68 26.74
N ALA A 370 -12.96 -8.60 26.15
CA ALA A 370 -13.70 -7.65 25.31
C ALA A 370 -14.14 -8.23 23.96
N PHE A 371 -13.42 -9.22 23.43
CA PHE A 371 -13.72 -9.86 22.14
C PHE A 371 -14.97 -10.76 22.17
N ARG A 372 -15.53 -10.99 23.36
CA ARG A 372 -16.68 -11.88 23.57
C ARG A 372 -17.97 -11.27 23.01
N ASP A 373 -18.11 -9.94 23.02
CA ASP A 373 -19.33 -9.25 22.57
C ASP A 373 -19.36 -9.05 21.04
N SER A 374 -18.20 -8.81 20.41
CA SER A 374 -18.09 -8.67 18.95
C SER A 374 -18.40 -9.98 18.20
N VAL A 375 -17.85 -11.12 18.66
CA VAL A 375 -18.09 -12.42 18.00
C VAL A 375 -19.53 -12.92 18.21
N VAL A 376 -20.13 -12.66 19.38
CA VAL A 376 -21.53 -13.03 19.64
C VAL A 376 -22.50 -12.12 18.88
N GLY A 377 -22.19 -10.82 18.77
CA GLY A 377 -22.93 -9.88 17.91
C GLY A 377 -22.86 -10.27 16.43
N PHE A 378 -21.67 -10.64 15.94
CA PHE A 378 -21.48 -11.18 14.59
C PHE A 378 -22.30 -12.45 14.34
N TYR A 379 -22.33 -13.37 15.31
CA TYR A 379 -23.08 -14.63 15.23
C TYR A 379 -24.60 -14.41 15.17
N LEU A 380 -25.13 -13.50 15.97
CA LEU A 380 -26.56 -13.16 15.97
C LEU A 380 -26.97 -12.45 14.67
N ARG A 381 -26.16 -11.51 14.17
CA ARG A 381 -26.45 -10.75 12.95
C ARG A 381 -26.41 -11.58 11.67
N ILE A 382 -25.48 -12.54 11.57
CA ILE A 382 -25.46 -13.49 10.45
C ILE A 382 -26.68 -14.43 10.50
N SER A 383 -27.09 -14.86 11.70
CA SER A 383 -28.28 -15.71 11.85
C SER A 383 -29.59 -14.98 11.55
N GLU A 384 -29.71 -13.69 11.90
CA GLU A 384 -30.85 -12.84 11.54
C GLU A 384 -30.89 -12.49 10.06
N GLY A 385 -29.73 -12.48 9.39
CA GLY A 385 -29.60 -12.26 7.95
C GLY A 385 -29.64 -13.51 7.07
N LEU A 386 -29.77 -14.73 7.61
CA LEU A 386 -29.85 -16.00 6.86
C LEU A 386 -31.25 -16.63 6.84
N LEU A 387 -32.20 -16.06 7.59
CA LEU A 387 -33.64 -16.26 7.38
C LEU A 387 -34.14 -15.29 6.29
#